data_AF-A0A353LX85-F1
#
_entry.id   AF-A0A353LX85-F1
#
_cell.length_a   1.000
_cell.length_b   1.000
_cell.length_c   1.000
_cell.angle_alpha   90.00
_cell.angle_beta   90.00
_cell.angle_gamma   90.00
#
_symmetry.space_group_name_H-M   'P 1'
#
loop_
_entity.id
_entity.type
_entity.pdbx_description
1 polymer ?
#
loop_
_entity_poly.entity_id
_entity_poly.type
_entity_poly.pdbx_seq_one_letter_code
_entity_poly.pdbx_strand_id
1 'polypeptide(L)'
;SSTDRVRLAERILETLGSLGLEAGITQRKGSLVVYMKDGGQIVNLLNLMGAHAALLRFENVRVMKDMRNQVNRLVNCETANVDKTVKAAMEQLEDIQTIDSVIGLEELPPKLREVARVRLENPYASLQELGGLMVPKMSKSGINYRFRQIREKARQLDKLNPKY
;
A
#
# COMPACT_ATOMS: atom_id res chain seq x y z
N SER A 1 11.54 41.37 -32.90
CA SER A 1 10.08 41.27 -33.13
C SER A 1 9.55 39.97 -32.51
N SER A 2 8.22 39.77 -32.44
CA SER A 2 7.63 38.49 -31.97
C SER A 2 8.16 37.28 -32.76
N THR A 3 8.39 37.48 -34.06
CA THR A 3 8.95 36.51 -35.02
C THR A 3 10.36 36.04 -34.66
N ASP A 4 11.22 36.91 -34.11
CA ASP A 4 12.59 36.53 -33.75
C ASP A 4 12.64 35.55 -32.56
N ARG A 5 11.71 35.70 -31.61
CA ARG A 5 11.64 34.81 -30.44
C ARG A 5 11.14 33.42 -30.81
N VAL A 6 10.20 33.33 -31.75
CA VAL A 6 9.70 32.06 -32.30
C VAL A 6 10.82 31.31 -33.01
N ARG A 7 11.53 31.98 -33.93
CA ARG A 7 12.68 31.39 -34.64
C ARG A 7 13.78 30.92 -33.69
N LEU A 8 14.07 31.68 -32.64
CA LEU A 8 15.05 31.26 -31.64
C LEU A 8 14.61 29.98 -30.90
N ALA A 9 13.35 29.90 -30.49
CA ALA A 9 12.82 28.73 -29.80
C ALA A 9 12.79 27.48 -30.69
N GLU A 10 12.41 27.63 -31.96
CA GLU A 10 12.46 26.56 -32.97
C GLU A 10 13.89 26.03 -33.17
N ARG A 11 14.87 26.93 -33.29
CA ARG A 11 16.28 26.53 -33.41
C ARG A 11 16.80 25.79 -32.17
N ILE A 12 16.40 26.23 -30.98
CA ILE A 12 16.73 25.53 -29.72
C ILE A 12 16.09 24.13 -29.72
N LEU A 13 14.84 24.03 -30.15
CA LEU A 13 14.11 22.77 -30.23
C LEU A 13 14.79 21.78 -31.20
N GLU A 14 15.15 22.24 -32.40
CA GLU A 14 15.88 21.45 -33.40
C GLU A 14 17.24 20.99 -32.89
N THR A 15 17.96 21.86 -32.18
CA THR A 15 19.27 21.53 -31.59
C THR A 15 19.13 20.48 -30.48
N LEU A 16 18.10 20.58 -29.63
CA LEU A 16 17.84 19.56 -28.62
C LEU A 16 17.43 18.23 -29.28
N GLY A 17 16.59 18.29 -30.31
CA GLY A 17 16.16 17.12 -31.08
C GLY A 17 17.32 16.39 -31.76
N SER A 18 18.29 17.12 -32.33
CA SER A 18 19.48 16.51 -32.95
C SER A 18 20.42 15.84 -31.94
N LEU A 19 20.33 16.22 -30.66
CA LEU A 19 21.01 15.57 -29.54
C LEU A 19 20.19 14.40 -28.95
N GLY A 20 19.05 14.04 -29.55
CA GLY A 20 18.15 12.98 -29.07
C GLY A 20 17.36 13.38 -27.82
N LEU A 21 17.24 14.68 -27.52
CA LEU A 21 16.51 15.21 -26.38
C LEU A 21 15.13 15.70 -26.82
N GLU A 22 14.08 15.17 -26.21
CA GLU A 22 12.72 15.62 -26.45
C GLU A 22 12.42 16.86 -25.62
N ALA A 23 11.99 17.91 -26.30
CA ALA A 23 11.55 19.15 -25.69
C ALA A 23 10.28 19.62 -26.37
N GLY A 24 9.55 20.53 -25.73
CA GLY A 24 8.35 21.15 -26.27
C GLY A 24 8.42 22.67 -26.17
N ILE A 25 7.61 23.35 -26.98
CA ILE A 25 7.43 24.80 -26.89
C ILE A 25 6.05 25.09 -26.31
N THR A 26 5.97 26.05 -25.40
CA THR A 26 4.69 26.53 -24.86
C THR A 26 4.73 28.04 -24.66
N GLN A 27 3.56 28.67 -24.65
CA GLN A 27 3.44 30.09 -24.30
C GLN A 27 2.92 30.21 -22.86
N ARG A 28 3.67 30.91 -22.00
CA ARG A 28 3.34 31.10 -20.59
C ARG A 28 3.52 32.56 -20.19
N LYS A 29 2.46 33.18 -19.65
CA LYS A 29 2.44 34.60 -19.23
C LYS A 29 2.98 35.55 -20.31
N GLY A 30 2.62 35.32 -21.57
CA GLY A 30 3.09 36.12 -22.71
C GLY A 30 4.53 35.84 -23.18
N SER A 31 5.25 34.90 -22.56
CA SER A 31 6.60 34.48 -22.97
C SER A 31 6.59 33.10 -23.64
N LEU A 32 7.48 32.91 -24.62
CA LEU A 32 7.71 31.62 -25.27
C LEU A 32 8.73 30.82 -24.46
N VAL A 33 8.41 29.57 -24.12
CA VAL A 33 9.22 28.73 -23.23
C VAL A 33 9.47 27.40 -23.91
N VAL A 34 10.75 27.05 -24.07
CA VAL A 34 11.18 25.68 -24.38
C VAL A 34 11.26 24.91 -23.07
N TYR A 35 10.59 23.76 -22.99
CA TYR A 35 10.51 22.98 -21.77
C TYR A 35 10.80 21.50 -22.01
N MET A 36 11.29 20.84 -20.97
CA MET A 36 11.49 19.39 -20.90
C MET A 36 10.78 18.86 -19.67
N LYS A 37 10.20 17.67 -19.77
CA LYS A 37 9.46 17.03 -18.66
C LYS A 37 10.17 15.79 -18.12
N ASP A 38 10.91 15.08 -18.97
CA ASP A 38 11.58 13.86 -18.57
C ASP A 38 12.86 14.15 -17.77
N GLY A 39 12.96 13.55 -16.59
CA GLY A 39 14.11 13.75 -15.72
C GLY A 39 15.41 13.17 -16.27
N GLY A 40 15.34 12.07 -17.03
CA GLY A 40 16.50 11.46 -17.67
C GLY A 40 17.05 12.33 -18.81
N GLN A 41 16.17 12.94 -19.61
CA GLN A 41 16.59 13.87 -20.66
C GLN A 41 17.18 15.17 -20.08
N ILE A 42 16.65 15.67 -18.96
CA ILE A 42 17.25 16.82 -18.26
C ILE A 42 18.66 16.49 -17.77
N VAL A 43 18.87 15.28 -17.23
CA VAL A 43 20.19 14.78 -16.80
C VAL A 43 21.16 14.70 -17.98
N ASN A 44 20.72 14.12 -19.10
CA ASN A 44 21.52 14.03 -20.31
C ASN A 44 21.93 15.41 -20.83
N LEU A 45 20.99 16.37 -20.86
CA LEU A 45 21.26 17.75 -21.24
C LEU A 45 22.28 18.42 -20.32
N LEU A 46 22.11 18.31 -18.99
CA LEU A 46 23.06 18.88 -18.03
C LEU A 46 24.46 18.26 -18.17
N ASN A 47 24.54 16.97 -18.50
CA ASN A 47 25.80 16.29 -18.76
C ASN A 47 26.47 16.79 -20.05
N LEU A 48 25.72 16.91 -21.15
CA LEU A 48 26.21 17.45 -22.42
C LEU A 48 26.71 18.90 -22.29
N MET A 49 26.10 19.70 -21.42
CA MET A 49 26.53 21.08 -21.12
C MET A 49 27.72 21.16 -20.15
N GLY A 50 28.21 20.03 -19.61
CA GLY A 50 29.25 20.03 -18.57
C GLY A 50 28.80 20.65 -17.24
N ALA A 51 27.49 20.75 -17.00
CA ALA A 51 26.90 21.42 -15.85
C ALA A 51 26.87 20.51 -14.61
N HIS A 52 28.02 19.94 -14.23
CA HIS A 52 28.13 18.90 -13.21
C HIS A 52 27.55 19.29 -11.84
N ALA A 53 27.73 20.55 -11.41
CA ALA A 53 27.16 21.03 -10.15
C ALA A 53 25.63 21.08 -10.18
N ALA A 54 25.02 21.41 -11.33
CA ALA A 54 23.57 21.39 -11.49
C ALA A 54 23.03 19.95 -11.57
N LEU A 55 23.75 19.07 -12.27
CA LEU A 55 23.44 17.65 -12.35
C LEU A 55 23.43 16.99 -10.96
N LEU A 56 24.46 17.21 -10.14
CA LEU A 56 24.54 16.68 -8.78
C LEU A 56 23.37 17.16 -7.90
N ARG A 57 23.01 18.45 -7.97
CA ARG A 57 21.85 18.97 -7.25
C ARG A 57 20.54 18.34 -7.72
N PHE A 58 20.39 18.14 -9.03
CA PHE A 58 19.21 17.55 -9.63
C PHE A 58 19.03 16.09 -9.18
N GLU A 59 20.10 15.29 -9.28
CA GLU A 59 20.09 13.89 -8.84
C GLU A 59 19.82 13.74 -7.35
N ASN A 60 20.43 14.60 -6.49
CA ASN A 60 20.15 14.59 -5.05
C ASN A 60 18.65 14.77 -4.74
N VAL A 61 17.98 15.70 -5.43
CA VAL A 61 16.53 15.91 -5.25
C VAL A 61 15.73 14.71 -5.75
N ARG A 62 16.11 14.10 -6.87
CA ARG A 62 15.45 12.93 -7.45
C ARG A 62 15.54 11.72 -6.52
N VAL A 63 16.75 11.40 -6.04
CA VAL A 63 17.01 10.30 -5.09
C VAL A 63 16.19 10.48 -3.81
N MET A 64 16.18 11.68 -3.23
CA MET A 64 15.42 11.94 -2.01
C MET A 64 13.90 11.79 -2.21
N LYS A 65 13.38 12.19 -3.38
CA LYS A 65 11.96 12.02 -3.72
C LYS A 65 11.60 10.55 -3.89
N ASP A 66 12.44 9.78 -4.58
CA ASP A 66 12.23 8.35 -4.79
C ASP A 66 12.27 7.57 -3.47
N MET A 67 13.22 7.88 -2.59
CA MET A 67 13.30 7.32 -1.25
C MET A 67 12.03 7.62 -0.43
N ARG A 68 11.56 8.87 -0.41
CA ARG A 68 10.30 9.25 0.27
C ARG A 68 9.10 8.51 -0.30
N ASN A 69 9.00 8.38 -1.62
CA ASN A 69 7.92 7.65 -2.26
C ASN A 69 7.94 6.17 -1.91
N GLN A 70 9.12 5.55 -1.84
CA GLN A 70 9.28 4.17 -1.40
C GLN A 70 8.86 3.98 0.05
N VAL A 71 9.32 4.86 0.96
CA VAL A 71 8.93 4.83 2.37
C VAL A 71 7.42 5.00 2.53
N ASN A 72 6.82 5.98 1.84
CA ASN A 72 5.36 6.19 1.88
C ASN A 72 4.59 4.95 1.41
N ARG A 73 5.04 4.28 0.34
CA ARG A 73 4.43 3.02 -0.11
C ARG A 73 4.57 1.92 0.93
N LEU A 74 5.74 1.76 1.54
CA LEU A 74 5.99 0.74 2.57
C LEU A 74 5.12 0.96 3.80
N VAL A 75 5.14 2.18 4.36
CA VAL A 75 4.33 2.54 5.53
C VAL A 75 2.84 2.38 5.23
N ASN A 76 2.35 2.85 4.08
CA ASN A 76 0.94 2.69 3.71
C ASN A 76 0.54 1.21 3.58
N CYS A 77 1.41 0.36 3.03
CA CYS A 77 1.18 -1.08 2.96
C CYS A 77 1.13 -1.72 4.35
N GLU A 78 2.04 -1.35 5.25
CA GLU A 78 2.06 -1.85 6.63
C GLU A 78 0.82 -1.40 7.40
N THR A 79 0.48 -0.11 7.38
CA THR A 79 -0.71 0.43 8.06
C THR A 79 -2.00 -0.20 7.54
N ALA A 80 -2.17 -0.33 6.22
CA ALA A 80 -3.35 -0.97 5.64
C ALA A 80 -3.46 -2.47 6.00
N ASN A 81 -2.32 -3.14 6.25
CA ASN A 81 -2.31 -4.53 6.72
C ASN A 81 -2.62 -4.63 8.22
N VAL A 82 -2.16 -3.68 9.03
CA VAL A 82 -2.47 -3.61 10.47
C VAL A 82 -3.96 -3.41 10.68
N ASP A 83 -4.57 -2.43 10.01
CA ASP A 83 -6.01 -2.12 10.14
C ASP A 83 -6.89 -3.32 9.78
N LYS A 84 -6.58 -4.01 8.67
CA LYS A 84 -7.29 -5.23 8.27
C LYS A 84 -7.13 -6.36 9.28
N THR A 85 -5.95 -6.50 9.89
CA THR A 85 -5.67 -7.56 10.87
C THR A 85 -6.42 -7.31 12.17
N VAL A 86 -6.42 -6.08 12.66
CA VAL A 86 -7.16 -5.66 13.87
C VAL A 86 -8.65 -5.86 13.67
N LYS A 87 -9.21 -5.38 12.56
CA LYS A 87 -10.63 -5.57 12.24
C LYS A 87 -11.00 -7.06 12.20
N ALA A 88 -10.21 -7.89 11.53
CA ALA A 88 -10.47 -9.33 11.47
C ALA A 88 -10.43 -10.01 12.86
N ALA A 89 -9.53 -9.58 13.75
CA ALA A 89 -9.48 -10.09 15.11
C ALA A 89 -10.72 -9.70 15.93
N MET A 90 -11.20 -8.45 15.79
CA MET A 90 -12.43 -7.99 16.43
C MET A 90 -13.66 -8.76 15.94
N GLU A 91 -13.81 -8.95 14.63
CA GLU A 91 -14.91 -9.74 14.06
C GLU A 91 -14.88 -11.20 14.57
N GLN A 92 -13.70 -11.80 14.75
CA GLN A 92 -13.57 -13.15 15.31
C GLN A 92 -14.01 -13.23 16.77
N LEU A 93 -13.67 -12.22 17.58
CA LEU A 93 -14.11 -12.14 18.97
C LEU A 93 -15.63 -11.98 19.06
N GLU A 94 -16.23 -11.17 18.19
CA GLU A 94 -17.69 -11.00 18.10
C GLU A 94 -18.40 -12.30 17.67
N ASP A 95 -17.87 -12.99 16.66
CA ASP A 95 -18.37 -14.30 16.22
C ASP A 95 -18.35 -15.31 17.40
N ILE A 96 -17.26 -15.34 18.18
CA ILE A 96 -17.12 -16.21 19.36
C ILE A 96 -18.12 -15.84 20.46
N GLN A 97 -18.24 -14.55 20.80
CA GLN A 97 -19.17 -14.06 21.82
C GLN A 97 -20.62 -14.37 21.45
N THR A 98 -20.97 -14.25 20.17
CA THR A 98 -22.30 -14.60 19.66
C THR A 98 -22.61 -16.06 19.95
N ILE A 99 -21.69 -16.97 19.60
CA ILE A 99 -21.86 -18.40 19.86
C ILE A 99 -21.98 -18.68 21.37
N ASP A 100 -21.09 -18.11 22.18
CA ASP A 100 -21.08 -18.34 23.63
C ASP A 100 -22.38 -17.89 24.28
N SER A 101 -22.91 -16.75 23.87
CA SER A 101 -24.17 -16.21 24.41
C SER A 101 -25.42 -17.01 24.04
N VAL A 102 -25.40 -17.76 22.93
CA VAL A 102 -26.59 -18.48 22.42
C VAL A 102 -26.57 -19.95 22.83
N ILE A 103 -25.43 -20.63 22.66
CA ILE A 103 -25.31 -22.07 22.93
C ILE A 103 -24.18 -22.42 23.89
N GLY A 104 -23.32 -21.46 24.26
CA GLY A 104 -22.10 -21.73 25.01
C GLY A 104 -20.98 -22.32 24.14
N LEU A 105 -19.72 -22.01 24.45
CA LEU A 105 -18.58 -22.57 23.70
C LEU A 105 -18.41 -24.08 23.83
N GLU A 106 -19.00 -24.72 24.85
CA GLU A 106 -18.91 -26.18 25.06
C GLU A 106 -19.62 -26.98 23.97
N GLU A 107 -20.62 -26.39 23.32
CA GLU A 107 -21.36 -26.99 22.22
C GLU A 107 -20.60 -26.95 20.88
N LEU A 108 -19.46 -26.25 20.82
CA LEU A 108 -18.60 -26.28 19.65
C LEU A 108 -17.82 -27.59 19.53
N PRO A 109 -17.59 -28.09 18.30
CA PRO A 109 -16.65 -29.18 18.08
C PRO A 109 -15.31 -28.89 18.77
N PRO A 110 -14.64 -29.88 19.38
CA PRO A 110 -13.47 -29.65 20.23
C PRO A 110 -12.39 -28.76 19.60
N LYS A 111 -12.12 -28.96 18.31
CA LYS A 111 -11.10 -28.18 17.55
C LYS A 111 -11.48 -26.71 17.33
N LEU A 112 -12.77 -26.39 17.28
CA LEU A 112 -13.26 -25.01 17.16
C LEU A 112 -13.31 -24.33 18.51
N ARG A 113 -13.77 -25.06 19.54
CA ARG A 113 -13.75 -24.60 20.94
C ARG A 113 -12.35 -24.21 21.39
N GLU A 114 -11.35 -25.04 21.09
CA GLU A 114 -9.95 -24.75 21.42
C GLU A 114 -9.47 -23.45 20.77
N VAL A 115 -9.74 -23.26 19.47
CA VAL A 115 -9.38 -22.02 18.75
C VAL A 115 -10.13 -20.80 19.31
N ALA A 116 -11.40 -20.95 19.65
CA ALA A 116 -12.20 -19.89 20.24
C ALA A 116 -11.63 -19.43 21.59
N ARG A 117 -11.29 -20.38 22.48
CA ARG A 117 -10.68 -20.10 23.77
C ARG A 117 -9.30 -19.44 23.63
N VAL A 118 -8.42 -19.99 22.79
CA VAL A 118 -7.09 -19.42 22.58
C VAL A 118 -7.16 -17.99 22.03
N ARG A 119 -8.16 -17.67 21.20
CA ARG A 119 -8.40 -16.30 20.71
C ARG A 119 -8.95 -15.36 21.78
N LEU A 120 -9.84 -15.82 22.66
CA LEU A 120 -10.33 -15.03 23.79
C LEU A 120 -9.20 -14.70 24.78
N GLU A 121 -8.32 -15.66 25.03
CA GLU A 121 -7.15 -15.47 25.89
C GLU A 121 -6.08 -14.59 25.25
N ASN A 122 -6.00 -14.57 23.91
CA ASN A 122 -4.99 -13.85 23.14
C ASN A 122 -5.63 -12.96 22.04
N PRO A 123 -6.40 -11.92 22.43
CA PRO A 123 -7.21 -11.14 21.49
C PRO A 123 -6.38 -10.40 20.44
N TYR A 124 -5.16 -9.99 20.81
CA TYR A 124 -4.25 -9.22 19.95
C TYR A 124 -3.27 -10.08 19.15
N ALA A 125 -3.23 -11.40 19.37
CA ALA A 125 -2.29 -12.27 18.67
C ALA A 125 -2.67 -12.42 17.18
N SER A 126 -1.65 -12.49 16.33
CA SER A 126 -1.81 -12.86 14.92
C SER A 126 -2.27 -14.31 14.79
N LEU A 127 -2.86 -14.66 13.64
CA LEU A 127 -3.27 -16.04 13.36
C LEU A 127 -2.10 -17.04 13.41
N GLN A 128 -0.88 -16.58 13.15
CA GLN A 128 0.33 -17.40 13.23
C GLN A 128 0.71 -17.67 14.67
N GLU A 129 0.67 -16.65 15.54
CA GLU A 129 0.94 -16.80 16.97
C GLU A 129 -0.11 -17.71 17.64
N LEU A 130 -1.39 -17.52 17.33
CA LEU A 130 -2.46 -18.41 17.80
C LEU A 130 -2.18 -19.87 17.39
N GLY A 131 -1.76 -20.10 16.14
CA GLY A 131 -1.38 -21.43 15.67
C GLY A 131 -0.20 -22.04 16.42
N GLY A 132 0.74 -21.21 16.89
CA GLY A 132 1.86 -21.61 17.72
C GLY A 132 1.48 -22.01 19.15
N LEU A 133 0.37 -21.49 19.67
CA LEU A 133 -0.17 -21.79 21.00
C LEU A 133 -1.03 -23.08 21.03
N MET A 134 -1.50 -23.55 19.88
CA MET A 134 -2.29 -24.79 19.78
C MET A 134 -1.46 -26.05 20.02
N VAL A 135 -2.12 -27.12 20.49
CA VAL A 135 -1.50 -28.44 20.66
C VAL A 135 -2.37 -29.51 19.97
N PRO A 136 -1.94 -30.08 18.81
CA PRO A 136 -0.70 -29.80 18.10
C PRO A 136 -0.70 -28.42 17.41
N LYS A 137 0.51 -27.88 17.18
CA LYS A 137 0.70 -26.60 16.49
C LYS A 137 -0.01 -26.58 15.14
N MET A 138 -0.49 -25.40 14.77
CA MET A 138 -1.21 -25.18 13.52
C MET A 138 -0.52 -24.18 12.62
N SER A 139 -0.69 -24.37 11.31
CA SER A 139 -0.39 -23.32 10.35
C SER A 139 -1.39 -22.16 10.46
N LYS A 140 -0.95 -20.96 10.06
CA LYS A 140 -1.82 -19.77 9.89
C LYS A 140 -3.08 -20.08 9.09
N SER A 141 -2.95 -20.84 8.00
CA SER A 141 -4.07 -21.23 7.12
C SER A 141 -5.04 -22.18 7.81
N GLY A 142 -4.56 -23.10 8.65
CA GLY A 142 -5.40 -24.00 9.45
C GLY A 142 -6.23 -23.25 10.50
N ILE A 143 -5.62 -22.28 11.21
CA ILE A 143 -6.35 -21.40 12.14
C ILE A 143 -7.39 -20.57 11.40
N ASN A 144 -7.00 -19.95 10.29
CA ASN A 144 -7.93 -19.14 9.49
C ASN A 144 -9.13 -19.96 9.01
N TYR A 145 -8.91 -21.22 8.60
CA TYR A 145 -10.00 -22.11 8.23
C TYR A 145 -10.99 -22.33 9.37
N ARG A 146 -10.51 -22.53 10.59
CA ARG A 146 -11.36 -22.72 11.77
C ARG A 146 -12.15 -21.46 12.13
N PHE A 147 -11.56 -20.28 12.03
CA PHE A 147 -12.31 -19.04 12.21
C PHE A 147 -13.40 -18.85 11.15
N ARG A 148 -13.21 -19.32 9.91
CA ARG A 148 -14.31 -19.33 8.93
C ARG A 148 -15.46 -20.24 9.37
N GLN A 149 -15.16 -21.42 9.92
CA GLN A 149 -16.19 -22.32 10.45
C GLN A 149 -16.91 -21.74 11.68
N ILE A 150 -16.17 -21.07 12.57
CA ILE A 150 -16.74 -20.34 13.72
C ILE A 150 -17.68 -19.24 13.22
N ARG A 151 -17.24 -18.42 12.27
CA ARG A 151 -18.08 -17.37 11.65
C ARG A 151 -19.34 -17.93 11.01
N GLU A 152 -19.23 -19.03 10.28
CA GLU A 152 -20.40 -19.70 9.69
C GLU A 152 -21.39 -20.16 10.76
N LYS A 153 -20.89 -20.72 11.87
CA LYS A 153 -21.73 -21.12 13.01
C LYS A 153 -22.38 -19.91 13.69
N ALA A 154 -21.64 -18.83 13.93
CA ALA A 154 -22.16 -17.60 14.52
C ALA A 154 -23.30 -17.02 13.66
N ARG A 155 -23.10 -16.93 12.35
CA ARG A 155 -24.14 -16.48 11.40
C ARG A 155 -25.38 -17.36 11.38
N GLN A 156 -25.23 -18.67 11.56
CA GLN A 156 -26.38 -19.57 11.65
C GLN A 156 -27.20 -19.30 12.92
N LEU A 157 -26.52 -19.08 14.05
CA LEU A 157 -27.18 -18.78 15.33
C LEU A 157 -27.84 -17.40 15.34
N ASP A 158 -27.19 -16.40 14.74
CA ASP A 158 -27.73 -15.04 14.62
C ASP A 158 -29.03 -15.00 13.79
N LYS A 159 -29.10 -15.78 12.70
CA LYS A 159 -30.34 -15.93 11.91
C LYS A 159 -31.47 -16.64 12.65
N LEU A 160 -31.15 -17.48 13.62
CA LEU A 160 -32.12 -18.22 14.44
C LEU A 160 -32.62 -17.41 15.63
N ASN A 161 -31.94 -16.31 15.97
CA ASN A 161 -32.31 -15.41 17.05
C ASN A 161 -32.02 -13.95 16.67
N PRO A 162 -32.75 -13.40 15.69
CA PRO A 162 -32.53 -12.02 15.26
C PRO A 162 -32.77 -11.10 16.46
N LYS A 163 -31.73 -10.37 16.86
CA LYS A 163 -31.88 -9.23 17.78
C LYS A 163 -32.67 -8.14 17.04
N TYR A 164 -34.00 -8.23 17.16
CA TYR A 164 -35.03 -7.35 16.60
C TYR A 164 -35.17 -7.38 15.07
#